data_AF-A0Z3P7-F1
#
_entry.id   AF-A0Z3P7-F1
#
_cell.length_a   1.000
_cell.length_b   1.000
_cell.length_c   1.000
_cell.angle_alpha   90.00
_cell.angle_beta   90.00
_cell.angle_gamma   90.00
#
_symmetry.space_group_name_H-M   'P 1'
#
loop_
_entity.id
_entity.type
_entity.pdbx_description
1 polymer ?
#
loop_
_entity_poly.entity_id
_entity_poly.type
_entity_poly.pdbx_seq_one_letter_code
_entity_poly.pdbx_strand_id
1 'polypeptide(L)'
;MAGSEKCFCDKHWQAMRGCGFFNARVWLGCLEAGITLIETYRLTEAEAQLVKAFIAGKLFFREHEVTQDALAVLTDTTAVLYVCLVNRGEQRLATEIVSSTTQTLSRVISMDSLRSASLNACHHLLSLSEVPAEMAPSIQLAMSRYVENPRSIAH
;
A
#
# COMPACT_ATOMS: atom_id res chain seq x y z
N MET A 1 14.62 -17.10 18.72
CA MET A 1 13.45 -17.54 19.50
C MET A 1 12.32 -16.55 19.27
N ALA A 2 11.17 -17.07 18.84
CA ALA A 2 9.82 -16.49 18.76
C ALA A 2 9.68 -14.96 18.61
N GLY A 3 9.38 -14.51 17.39
CA GLY A 3 8.78 -13.22 17.11
C GLY A 3 7.63 -13.40 16.12
N SER A 4 6.53 -14.02 16.56
CA SER A 4 5.26 -13.97 15.86
C SER A 4 4.74 -12.52 15.94
N GLU A 5 5.25 -11.63 15.10
CA GLU A 5 4.71 -10.28 14.97
C GLU A 5 3.38 -10.35 14.20
N LYS A 6 2.36 -10.68 14.98
CA LYS A 6 1.07 -9.98 15.07
C LYS A 6 0.46 -9.57 13.73
N CYS A 7 -0.23 -10.52 13.12
CA CYS A 7 -1.34 -10.22 12.22
C CYS A 7 -2.34 -9.31 12.97
N PHE A 8 -2.62 -8.12 12.43
CA PHE A 8 -3.52 -7.14 13.04
C PHE A 8 -4.98 -7.64 12.98
N CYS A 9 -5.48 -8.17 14.11
CA CYS A 9 -6.85 -8.64 14.22
C CYS A 9 -7.88 -7.49 14.18
N ASP A 10 -9.15 -7.81 13.94
CA ASP A 10 -10.22 -6.82 13.75
C ASP A 10 -10.45 -5.89 14.95
N LYS A 11 -10.07 -6.33 16.16
CA LYS A 11 -10.10 -5.46 17.36
C LYS A 11 -9.10 -4.31 17.26
N HIS A 12 -7.92 -4.56 16.69
CA HIS A 12 -6.97 -3.49 16.42
C HIS A 12 -7.52 -2.56 15.34
N TRP A 13 -8.10 -3.09 14.26
CA TRP A 13 -8.74 -2.29 13.21
C TRP A 13 -9.79 -1.31 13.76
N GLN A 14 -10.64 -1.75 14.69
CA GLN A 14 -11.65 -0.91 15.31
C GLN A 14 -11.08 0.24 16.17
N ALA A 15 -9.87 0.07 16.72
CA ALA A 15 -9.21 1.08 17.55
C ALA A 15 -8.54 2.22 16.76
N MET A 16 -8.52 2.17 15.42
CA MET A 16 -7.90 3.19 14.55
C MET A 16 -8.52 4.59 14.62
N ARG A 17 -9.73 4.76 15.17
CA ARG A 17 -10.48 6.03 15.07
C ARG A 17 -9.97 7.20 15.94
N GLY A 18 -8.79 7.11 16.57
CA GLY A 18 -8.35 8.17 17.51
C GLY A 18 -6.85 8.37 17.72
N CYS A 19 -5.95 7.67 17.02
CA CYS A 19 -4.51 7.83 17.23
C CYS A 19 -3.70 7.64 15.93
N GLY A 20 -3.00 8.69 15.50
CA GLY A 20 -2.15 8.68 14.30
C GLY A 20 -1.05 7.63 14.30
N PHE A 21 -0.37 7.47 15.44
CA PHE A 21 0.66 6.45 15.61
C PHE A 21 0.10 5.03 15.46
N PHE A 22 -1.13 4.81 15.94
CA PHE A 22 -1.80 3.54 15.80
C PHE A 22 -2.18 3.28 14.34
N ASN A 23 -2.65 4.30 13.62
CA ASN A 23 -2.97 4.21 12.18
C ASN A 23 -1.72 3.86 11.36
N ALA A 24 -0.58 4.49 11.61
CA ALA A 24 0.68 4.18 10.95
C ALA A 24 1.13 2.74 11.21
N ARG A 25 1.00 2.25 12.45
CA ARG A 25 1.38 0.87 12.79
C ARG A 25 0.48 -0.17 12.14
N VAL A 26 -0.84 0.06 12.14
CA VAL A 26 -1.80 -0.84 11.47
C VAL A 26 -1.53 -0.84 9.97
N TRP A 27 -1.29 0.33 9.39
CA TRP A 27 -0.98 0.47 7.98
C TRP A 27 0.25 -0.37 7.59
N LEU A 28 1.39 -0.13 8.23
CA LEU A 28 2.63 -0.82 7.92
C LEU A 28 2.55 -2.32 8.19
N GLY A 29 1.94 -2.74 9.30
CA GLY A 29 1.84 -4.16 9.64
C GLY A 29 0.90 -4.93 8.72
N CYS A 30 -0.22 -4.34 8.31
CA CYS A 30 -1.11 -4.95 7.32
C CYS A 30 -0.45 -5.03 5.93
N LEU A 31 0.37 -4.04 5.56
CA LEU A 31 1.15 -4.07 4.32
C LEU A 31 2.17 -5.22 4.33
N GLU A 32 2.98 -5.34 5.38
CA GLU A 32 3.98 -6.42 5.54
C GLU A 32 3.33 -7.81 5.54
N ALA A 33 2.21 -7.97 6.24
CA ALA A 33 1.44 -9.20 6.23
C ALA A 33 0.92 -9.55 4.83
N GLY A 34 0.40 -8.56 4.10
CA GLY A 34 -0.09 -8.72 2.73
C GLY A 34 1.00 -9.16 1.75
N ILE A 35 2.17 -8.53 1.81
CA ILE A 35 3.36 -8.89 1.00
C ILE A 35 3.74 -10.35 1.25
N THR A 36 3.88 -10.75 2.51
CA THR A 36 4.24 -12.13 2.91
C THR A 36 3.22 -13.15 2.39
N LEU A 37 1.93 -12.79 2.40
CA LEU A 37 0.86 -13.65 1.90
C LEU A 37 0.87 -13.77 0.36
N ILE A 38 1.22 -12.71 -0.38
CA ILE A 38 1.42 -12.80 -1.84
C ILE A 38 2.62 -13.70 -2.16
N GLU A 39 3.74 -13.55 -1.45
CA GLU A 39 4.94 -14.38 -1.64
C GLU A 39 4.67 -15.87 -1.42
N THR A 40 3.70 -16.19 -0.56
CA THR A 40 3.24 -17.56 -0.28
C THR A 40 1.98 -17.96 -1.07
N TYR A 41 1.60 -17.17 -2.08
CA TYR A 41 0.45 -17.42 -2.98
C TYR A 41 -0.93 -17.47 -2.28
N ARG A 42 -1.07 -16.88 -1.10
CA ARG A 42 -2.31 -16.82 -0.30
C ARG A 42 -3.11 -15.54 -0.59
N LEU A 43 -3.46 -15.35 -1.87
CA LEU A 43 -4.00 -14.08 -2.38
C LEU A 43 -5.30 -13.61 -1.68
N THR A 44 -6.19 -14.53 -1.29
CA THR A 44 -7.44 -14.15 -0.60
C THR A 44 -7.18 -13.53 0.77
N GLU A 45 -6.21 -14.07 1.50
CA GLU A 45 -5.84 -13.54 2.81
C GLU A 45 -4.99 -12.28 2.67
N ALA A 46 -4.16 -12.23 1.62
CA ALA A 46 -3.38 -11.04 1.29
C ALA A 46 -4.30 -9.84 1.04
N GLU A 47 -5.34 -9.99 0.23
CA GLU A 47 -6.30 -8.92 -0.07
C GLU A 47 -6.92 -8.35 1.21
N ALA A 48 -7.35 -9.21 2.13
CA ALA A 48 -7.97 -8.76 3.38
C ALA A 48 -7.02 -7.87 4.21
N GLN A 49 -5.72 -8.18 4.24
CA GLN A 49 -4.72 -7.34 4.90
C GLN A 49 -4.43 -6.07 4.10
N LEU A 50 -4.28 -6.18 2.78
CA LEU A 50 -3.93 -5.06 1.92
C LEU A 50 -5.05 -4.02 1.82
N VAL A 51 -6.33 -4.42 1.88
CA VAL A 51 -7.46 -3.49 1.98
C VAL A 51 -7.42 -2.72 3.30
N LYS A 52 -7.09 -3.38 4.42
CA LYS A 52 -6.89 -2.69 5.71
C LYS A 52 -5.73 -1.70 5.63
N ALA A 53 -4.59 -2.11 5.06
CA ALA A 53 -3.44 -1.23 4.84
C ALA A 53 -3.83 0.00 4.00
N PHE A 54 -4.51 -0.23 2.88
CA PHE A 54 -4.96 0.83 1.97
C PHE A 54 -5.88 1.83 2.68
N ILE A 55 -6.91 1.35 3.39
CA ILE A 55 -7.83 2.23 4.11
C ILE A 55 -7.10 2.99 5.24
N ALA A 56 -6.20 2.33 5.98
CA ALA A 56 -5.40 2.99 7.01
C ALA A 56 -4.51 4.11 6.44
N GLY A 57 -3.84 3.87 5.31
CA GLY A 57 -3.03 4.89 4.63
C GLY A 57 -3.85 6.07 4.12
N LYS A 58 -5.04 5.81 3.55
CA LYS A 58 -5.96 6.87 3.11
C LYS A 58 -6.48 7.71 4.28
N LEU A 59 -6.75 7.08 5.44
CA LEU A 59 -7.13 7.79 6.65
C LEU A 59 -5.96 8.61 7.21
N PHE A 60 -4.74 8.05 7.22
CA PHE A 60 -3.54 8.77 7.65
C PHE A 60 -3.37 10.08 6.87
N PHE A 61 -3.46 10.02 5.53
CA PHE A 61 -3.39 11.18 4.64
C PHE A 61 -4.49 12.23 4.86
N ARG A 62 -5.63 11.83 5.42
CA ARG A 62 -6.74 12.75 5.72
C ARG A 62 -6.54 13.47 7.04
N GLU A 63 -5.90 12.82 8.00
CA GLU A 63 -5.90 13.25 9.41
C GLU A 63 -4.53 13.78 9.88
N HIS A 64 -3.47 13.56 9.09
CA HIS A 64 -2.09 13.87 9.47
C HIS A 64 -1.37 14.65 8.37
N GLU A 65 -0.30 15.33 8.76
CA GLU A 65 0.63 15.93 7.81
C GLU A 65 1.24 14.85 6.91
N VAL A 66 1.24 15.11 5.60
CA VAL A 66 1.78 14.18 4.62
C VAL A 66 3.28 14.40 4.50
N THR A 67 4.04 13.34 4.68
CA THR A 67 5.48 13.32 4.42
C THR A 67 5.79 12.57 3.12
N GLN A 68 7.00 12.75 2.60
CA GLN A 68 7.48 11.98 1.45
C GLN A 68 7.47 10.46 1.73
N ASP A 69 7.76 10.08 2.97
CA ASP A 69 7.72 8.69 3.43
C ASP A 69 6.31 8.11 3.42
N ALA A 70 5.34 8.85 3.97
CA ALA A 70 3.94 8.43 3.93
C ALA A 70 3.45 8.28 2.48
N LEU A 71 3.91 9.15 1.59
CA LEU A 71 3.63 9.08 0.16
C LEU A 71 4.21 7.83 -0.49
N ALA A 72 5.47 7.53 -0.22
CA ALA A 72 6.11 6.33 -0.74
C ALA A 72 5.39 5.05 -0.26
N VAL A 73 5.02 4.98 1.01
CA VAL A 73 4.28 3.83 1.58
C VAL A 73 2.88 3.72 0.99
N LEU A 74 2.18 4.82 0.70
CA LEU A 74 0.85 4.77 0.07
C LEU A 74 0.92 4.27 -1.36
N THR A 75 1.87 4.78 -2.13
CA THR A 75 2.14 4.32 -3.49
C THR A 75 2.45 2.83 -3.50
N ASP A 76 3.33 2.39 -2.61
CA ASP A 76 3.71 0.99 -2.48
C ASP A 76 2.53 0.11 -2.04
N THR A 77 1.72 0.56 -1.07
CA THR A 77 0.51 -0.14 -0.63
C THR A 77 -0.46 -0.35 -1.79
N THR A 78 -0.68 0.69 -2.61
CA THR A 78 -1.55 0.61 -3.78
C THR A 78 -0.99 -0.34 -4.82
N ALA A 79 0.32 -0.32 -5.07
CA ALA A 79 0.95 -1.24 -6.02
C ALA A 79 0.85 -2.71 -5.59
N VAL A 80 1.10 -3.00 -4.30
CA VAL A 80 0.96 -4.36 -3.76
C VAL A 80 -0.50 -4.84 -3.83
N LEU A 81 -1.45 -3.99 -3.48
CA LEU A 81 -2.88 -4.32 -3.59
C LEU A 81 -3.30 -4.49 -5.06
N TYR A 82 -2.77 -3.69 -5.99
CA TYR A 82 -2.99 -3.85 -7.43
C TYR A 82 -2.58 -5.25 -7.89
N VAL A 83 -1.35 -5.66 -7.60
CA VAL A 83 -0.85 -7.00 -7.94
C VAL A 83 -1.75 -8.09 -7.36
N CYS A 84 -2.15 -7.96 -6.09
CA CYS A 84 -3.06 -8.91 -5.46
C CYS A 84 -4.39 -9.02 -6.22
N LEU A 85 -5.02 -7.89 -6.56
CA LEU A 85 -6.32 -7.86 -7.23
C LEU A 85 -6.24 -8.37 -8.67
N VAL A 86 -5.20 -8.00 -9.43
CA VAL A 86 -4.99 -8.52 -10.80
C VAL A 86 -4.86 -10.04 -10.79
N ASN A 87 -4.06 -10.60 -9.87
CA ASN A 87 -3.90 -12.05 -9.75
C ASN A 87 -5.14 -12.77 -9.20
N ARG A 88 -6.13 -12.02 -8.69
CA ARG A 88 -7.46 -12.52 -8.33
C ARG A 88 -8.51 -12.36 -9.45
N GLY A 89 -8.14 -11.75 -10.58
CA GLY A 89 -9.06 -11.43 -11.68
C GLY A 89 -9.89 -10.17 -11.46
N GLU A 90 -9.59 -9.36 -10.44
CA GLU A 90 -10.33 -8.17 -10.02
C GLU A 90 -9.79 -6.89 -10.69
N GLN A 91 -9.59 -6.92 -12.01
CA GLN A 91 -8.91 -5.85 -12.77
C GLN A 91 -9.58 -4.47 -12.63
N ARG A 92 -10.91 -4.45 -12.54
CA ARG A 92 -11.68 -3.23 -12.36
C ARG A 92 -11.36 -2.58 -11.00
N LEU A 93 -11.41 -3.37 -9.92
CA LEU A 93 -11.07 -2.88 -8.58
C LEU A 93 -9.61 -2.42 -8.53
N ALA A 94 -8.69 -3.15 -9.16
CA ALA A 94 -7.28 -2.77 -9.26
C ALA A 94 -7.10 -1.38 -9.92
N THR A 95 -7.87 -1.08 -10.96
CA THR A 95 -7.84 0.22 -11.64
C THR A 95 -8.46 1.33 -10.79
N GLU A 96 -9.53 1.01 -10.05
CA GLU A 96 -10.22 1.96 -9.16
C GLU A 96 -9.32 2.38 -7.98
N ILE A 97 -8.57 1.47 -7.37
CA ILE A 97 -7.64 1.82 -6.28
C ILE A 97 -6.48 2.69 -6.77
N VAL A 98 -5.95 2.44 -7.98
CA VAL A 98 -4.91 3.27 -8.60
C VAL A 98 -5.44 4.67 -8.82
N SER A 99 -6.61 4.78 -9.46
CA SER A 99 -7.27 6.06 -9.72
C SER A 99 -7.55 6.84 -8.44
N SER A 100 -8.07 6.17 -7.40
CA SER A 100 -8.32 6.75 -6.08
C SER A 100 -7.03 7.25 -5.42
N THR A 101 -5.92 6.51 -5.55
CA THR A 101 -4.63 6.91 -4.99
C THR A 101 -4.05 8.11 -5.73
N THR A 102 -4.05 8.08 -7.06
CA THR A 102 -3.61 9.19 -7.91
C THR A 102 -4.39 10.47 -7.60
N GLN A 103 -5.69 10.39 -7.31
CA GLN A 103 -6.48 11.54 -6.84
C GLN A 103 -6.08 12.06 -5.46
N THR A 104 -5.63 11.19 -4.55
CA THR A 104 -5.05 11.63 -3.26
C THR A 104 -3.71 12.31 -3.47
N LEU A 105 -2.84 11.71 -4.27
CA LEU A 105 -1.51 12.26 -4.58
C LEU A 105 -1.60 13.60 -5.32
N SER A 106 -2.57 13.77 -6.22
CA SER A 106 -2.74 15.03 -6.96
C SER A 106 -3.10 16.22 -6.07
N ARG A 107 -3.74 16.00 -4.93
CA ARG A 107 -3.97 17.06 -3.94
C ARG A 107 -2.67 17.48 -3.26
N VAL A 108 -1.75 16.54 -3.06
CA VAL A 108 -0.42 16.77 -2.45
C VAL A 108 0.54 17.46 -3.43
N ILE A 109 0.37 17.31 -4.75
CA ILE A 109 1.16 18.01 -5.78
C ILE A 109 1.15 19.54 -5.61
N SER A 110 0.08 20.08 -5.02
CA SER A 110 -0.04 21.51 -4.74
C SER A 110 0.98 22.01 -3.71
N MET A 111 1.57 21.11 -2.91
CA MET A 111 2.64 21.40 -1.96
C MET A 111 3.99 21.34 -2.68
N ASP A 112 4.68 22.48 -2.82
CA ASP A 112 5.95 22.58 -3.58
C ASP A 112 7.00 21.55 -3.14
N SER A 113 7.13 21.30 -1.84
CA SER A 113 8.09 20.35 -1.26
C SER A 113 7.83 18.88 -1.65
N LEU A 114 6.58 18.53 -1.97
CA LEU A 114 6.17 17.14 -2.26
C LEU A 114 5.77 16.92 -3.72
N ARG A 115 5.82 17.98 -4.55
CA ARG A 115 5.40 17.93 -5.96
C ARG A 115 6.10 16.83 -6.75
N SER A 116 7.43 16.81 -6.71
CA SER A 116 8.22 15.83 -7.48
C SER A 116 7.96 14.40 -7.00
N ALA A 117 7.94 14.17 -5.69
CA ALA A 117 7.62 12.86 -5.11
C ALA A 117 6.22 12.38 -5.52
N SER A 118 5.23 13.27 -5.48
CA SER A 118 3.85 12.98 -5.87
C SER A 118 3.72 12.64 -7.36
N LEU A 119 4.42 13.36 -8.23
CA LEU A 119 4.43 13.07 -9.67
C LEU A 119 5.09 11.72 -9.96
N ASN A 120 6.23 11.43 -9.34
CA ASN A 120 6.92 10.15 -9.51
C ASN A 120 6.05 8.97 -9.04
N ALA A 121 5.36 9.13 -7.91
CA ALA A 121 4.41 8.16 -7.41
C ALA A 121 3.23 7.94 -8.36
N CYS A 122 2.63 9.01 -8.88
CA CYS A 122 1.56 8.90 -9.88
C CYS A 122 2.04 8.15 -11.13
N HIS A 123 3.23 8.50 -11.65
CA HIS A 123 3.82 7.83 -12.80
C HIS A 123 4.01 6.34 -12.54
N HIS A 124 4.57 5.97 -11.38
CA HIS A 124 4.75 4.58 -10.97
C HIS A 124 3.42 3.79 -10.98
N LEU A 125 2.37 4.35 -10.37
CA LEU A 125 1.06 3.69 -10.30
C LEU A 125 0.43 3.50 -11.69
N LEU A 126 0.64 4.45 -12.60
CA LEU A 126 0.14 4.37 -13.97
C LEU A 126 0.91 3.35 -14.81
N SER A 127 2.19 3.10 -14.52
CA SER A 127 2.98 2.06 -15.18
C SER A 127 2.69 0.63 -14.70
N LEU A 128 1.89 0.44 -13.64
CA LEU A 128 1.61 -0.91 -13.12
C LEU A 128 0.92 -1.83 -14.14
N SER A 129 0.15 -1.27 -15.07
CA SER A 129 -0.48 -2.05 -16.15
C SER A 129 0.52 -2.63 -17.16
N GLU A 130 1.77 -2.16 -17.15
CA GLU A 130 2.83 -2.66 -18.01
C GLU A 130 3.49 -3.93 -17.43
N VAL A 131 3.22 -4.26 -16.16
CA VAL A 131 3.71 -5.48 -15.52
C VAL A 131 2.97 -6.69 -16.10
N PRO A 132 3.68 -7.66 -16.71
CA PRO A 132 3.01 -8.77 -17.38
C PRO A 132 2.28 -9.70 -16.41
N ALA A 133 1.00 -9.93 -16.69
CA ALA A 133 0.12 -10.76 -15.85
C ALA A 133 0.47 -12.26 -15.87
N GLU A 134 1.26 -12.71 -16.85
CA GLU A 134 1.67 -14.13 -16.99
C GLU A 134 2.76 -14.55 -15.99
N MET A 135 3.39 -13.59 -15.29
CA MET A 135 4.43 -13.87 -14.31
C MET A 135 3.85 -14.36 -12.99
N ALA A 136 4.66 -15.07 -12.19
CA ALA A 136 4.27 -15.42 -10.82
C ALA A 136 3.99 -14.15 -9.99
N PRO A 137 3.02 -14.16 -9.06
CA PRO A 137 2.68 -12.99 -8.25
C PRO A 137 3.86 -12.42 -7.45
N SER A 138 4.80 -13.26 -7.01
CA SER A 138 6.00 -12.83 -6.31
C SER A 138 6.95 -12.01 -7.20
N ILE A 139 7.05 -12.35 -8.49
CA ILE A 139 7.84 -11.60 -9.47
C ILE A 139 7.15 -10.28 -9.81
N GLN A 140 5.84 -10.32 -10.06
CA GLN A 140 5.04 -9.10 -10.29
C GLN A 140 5.12 -8.15 -9.10
N LEU A 141 5.04 -8.70 -7.88
CA LEU A 141 5.20 -7.97 -6.64
C LEU A 141 6.54 -7.24 -6.64
N ALA A 142 7.65 -7.96 -6.83
CA ALA A 142 9.00 -7.37 -6.85
C ALA A 142 9.16 -6.25 -7.88
N MET A 143 8.57 -6.41 -9.07
CA MET A 143 8.60 -5.40 -10.14
C MET A 143 7.72 -4.17 -9.83
N SER A 144 6.65 -4.36 -9.06
CA SER A 144 5.65 -3.33 -8.77
C SER A 144 5.95 -2.54 -7.49
N ARG A 145 6.90 -2.99 -6.66
CA ARG A 145 7.30 -2.29 -5.43
C ARG A 145 7.71 -0.87 -5.76
N TYR A 146 7.15 0.10 -5.05
CA TYR A 146 7.66 1.48 -5.08
C TYR A 146 8.75 1.68 -4.04
N VAL A 147 8.68 0.89 -2.96
CA VAL A 147 9.65 0.87 -1.87
C VAL A 147 10.38 -0.46 -1.89
N GLU A 148 11.66 -0.43 -2.24
CA GLU A 148 12.53 -1.62 -2.22
C GLU A 148 12.67 -2.21 -0.80
N ASN A 149 12.60 -1.39 0.25
CA ASN A 149 12.67 -1.83 1.64
C ASN A 149 11.78 -1.00 2.59
N PRO A 150 10.64 -1.52 3.10
CA PRO A 150 9.77 -0.79 4.03
C PRO A 150 10.49 -0.33 5.31
N ARG A 151 11.53 -1.06 5.73
CA ARG A 151 12.30 -0.73 6.95
C ARG A 151 13.22 0.47 6.78
N SER A 152 13.51 0.91 5.54
CA SER A 152 14.30 2.12 5.31
C SER A 152 13.48 3.41 5.47
N ILE A 153 12.16 3.30 5.66
CA ILE A 153 11.24 4.44 5.75
C ILE A 153 10.88 4.77 7.20
N ALA A 154 11.18 3.88 8.15
CA ALA A 154 10.95 4.12 9.57
C ALA A 154 12.11 4.92 10.19
N HIS A 155 12.22 6.21 9.86
CA HIS A 155 13.14 7.15 10.52
C HIS A 155 12.40 8.39 11.03
#